data_AF-A0A3N5KHX8-F1
#
_entry.id   AF-A0A3N5KHX8-F1
#
_cell.length_a   1.000
_cell.length_b   1.000
_cell.length_c   1.000
_cell.angle_alpha   90.00
_cell.angle_beta   90.00
_cell.angle_gamma   90.00
#
_symmetry.space_group_name_H-M   'P 1'
#
loop_
_entity.id
_entity.type
_entity.pdbx_description
1 polymer ?
#
loop_
_entity_poly.entity_id
_entity_poly.type
_entity_poly.pdbx_seq_one_letter_code
_entity_poly.pdbx_strand_id
1 'polypeptide(L)'
;MSAARVLLALAITSALTAGPVSPAGATEVDPSMPFDHIVVIVEQDHTYDSYFGSYSPPESRGDSLSANEGLHSLADNYVLFDNYFASSPGGTLGNMLDLTTGDTHELLFSSKESLAALADLDVPTLFDRLNQESVEWRLYDGGLSEVDERKVTTGAYAAAGAAVPASLYRAPVLAMKRTWRDPELTSRFVDQQQFFDDARTGALPPFSLVLPSPSDRPGLGGAEGEIRLLSLINAVQKSSQWERTAIFVTWDDGGGQFDSAVPPVGNGPRVPLLLISPYAKQRYISHVEHDHLSLLDLVEARFDLASLGSRPNAAPAFDDAFAVEAGPRQPIVTTRGGLAPTPVGTTAQNVQTVALYMFGLTAAALVARAGWRREQRRVV
;
A
#
# COMPACT_ATOMS: atom_id res chain seq x y z
N MET A 1 -38.45 28.33 -59.96
CA MET A 1 -37.14 27.80 -59.50
C MET A 1 -36.62 28.77 -58.45
N SER A 2 -37.02 28.57 -57.18
CA SER A 2 -36.21 27.99 -56.08
C SER A 2 -35.10 28.96 -55.64
N ALA A 3 -35.33 29.87 -54.68
CA ALA A 3 -35.45 29.66 -53.22
C ALA A 3 -34.09 29.45 -52.54
N ALA A 4 -33.67 30.45 -51.77
CA ALA A 4 -32.81 30.26 -50.59
C ALA A 4 -33.36 31.19 -49.50
N ARG A 5 -34.09 30.59 -48.55
CA ARG A 5 -34.72 31.24 -47.41
C ARG A 5 -33.65 31.50 -46.34
N VAL A 6 -33.60 32.74 -45.85
CA VAL A 6 -32.89 33.12 -44.64
C VAL A 6 -33.67 32.58 -43.45
N LEU A 7 -33.07 31.67 -42.68
CA LEU A 7 -33.58 31.20 -41.39
C LEU A 7 -32.71 31.80 -40.29
N LEU A 8 -33.28 32.76 -39.59
CA LEU A 8 -32.74 33.32 -38.36
C LEU A 8 -33.08 32.33 -37.23
N ALA A 9 -32.09 31.56 -36.76
CA ALA A 9 -32.25 30.72 -35.59
C ALA A 9 -31.86 31.53 -34.33
N LEU A 10 -32.87 31.83 -33.51
CA LEU A 10 -32.70 32.39 -32.17
C LEU A 10 -32.09 31.30 -31.28
N ALA A 11 -30.81 31.41 -30.93
CA ALA A 11 -30.20 30.56 -29.91
C ALA A 11 -30.55 31.14 -28.53
N ILE A 12 -31.51 30.52 -27.85
CA ILE A 12 -31.79 30.76 -26.43
C ILE A 12 -30.69 30.01 -25.65
N THR A 13 -29.69 30.72 -25.14
CA THR A 13 -28.75 30.16 -24.16
C THR A 13 -29.44 30.12 -22.81
N SER A 14 -30.06 28.99 -22.48
CA SER A 14 -30.38 28.63 -21.10
C SER A 14 -29.08 28.27 -20.38
N ALA A 15 -28.58 29.18 -19.54
CA ALA A 15 -27.55 28.88 -18.57
C ALA A 15 -28.13 27.91 -17.53
N LEU A 16 -27.95 26.60 -17.74
CA LEU A 16 -28.03 25.65 -16.64
C LEU A 16 -26.77 25.86 -15.80
N THR A 17 -26.92 26.51 -14.65
CA THR A 17 -25.98 26.39 -13.56
C THR A 17 -26.00 24.93 -13.09
N ALA A 18 -25.11 24.11 -13.65
CA ALA A 18 -24.77 22.84 -13.04
C ALA A 18 -24.10 23.18 -11.71
N GLY A 19 -24.84 23.07 -10.62
CA GLY A 19 -24.23 22.93 -9.30
C GLY A 19 -23.33 21.69 -9.29
N PRO A 20 -22.36 21.61 -8.37
CA PRO A 20 -21.54 20.42 -8.25
C PRO A 20 -22.46 19.21 -8.08
N VAL A 21 -22.41 18.32 -9.06
CA VAL A 21 -23.03 17.00 -8.96
C VAL A 21 -22.10 16.21 -8.07
N SER A 22 -22.43 16.07 -6.79
CA SER A 22 -21.82 15.03 -5.95
C SER A 22 -22.01 13.69 -6.67
N PRO A 23 -20.96 12.89 -6.88
CA PRO A 23 -21.12 11.58 -7.47
C PRO A 23 -22.06 10.78 -6.57
N ALA A 24 -23.21 10.39 -7.13
CA ALA A 24 -24.14 9.48 -6.50
C ALA A 24 -23.43 8.12 -6.37
N GLY A 25 -23.01 7.73 -5.17
CA GLY A 25 -22.42 6.41 -4.93
C GLY A 25 -21.49 6.25 -3.74
N ALA A 26 -21.05 7.30 -3.06
CA ALA A 26 -20.34 7.14 -1.79
C ALA A 26 -21.35 6.69 -0.71
N THR A 27 -21.49 5.38 -0.51
CA THR A 27 -22.09 4.83 0.70
C THR A 27 -21.28 5.36 1.88
N GLU A 28 -21.91 6.19 2.70
CA GLU A 28 -21.32 6.73 3.92
C GLU A 28 -20.87 5.56 4.81
N VAL A 29 -19.63 5.57 5.30
CA VAL A 29 -19.12 4.54 6.23
C VAL A 29 -19.99 4.57 7.47
N ASP A 30 -20.55 3.43 7.86
CA ASP A 30 -21.43 3.38 9.02
C ASP A 30 -20.65 3.76 10.31
N PRO A 31 -20.96 4.89 10.96
CA PRO A 31 -20.30 5.29 12.20
C PRO A 31 -20.55 4.28 13.33
N SER A 32 -21.56 3.40 13.19
CA SER A 32 -21.86 2.30 14.10
C SER A 32 -20.89 1.12 14.02
N MET A 33 -19.92 1.14 13.09
CA MET A 33 -18.85 0.14 13.02
C MET A 33 -18.17 -0.04 14.39
N PRO A 34 -18.08 -1.27 14.91
CA PRO A 34 -17.73 -1.53 16.31
C PRO A 34 -16.20 -1.52 16.61
N PHE A 35 -15.35 -1.14 15.64
CA PHE A 35 -13.91 -1.03 15.80
C PHE A 35 -13.47 0.44 15.82
N ASP A 36 -12.58 0.84 16.72
CA ASP A 36 -12.02 2.21 16.75
C ASP A 36 -10.51 2.24 16.46
N HIS A 37 -9.92 1.08 16.17
CA HIS A 37 -8.57 0.96 15.64
C HIS A 37 -8.60 0.48 14.18
N ILE A 38 -7.99 1.23 13.29
CA ILE A 38 -7.70 0.84 11.91
C ILE A 38 -6.19 0.64 11.80
N VAL A 39 -5.78 -0.57 11.41
CA VAL A 39 -4.39 -0.90 11.08
C VAL A 39 -4.34 -1.19 9.58
N VAL A 40 -3.58 -0.40 8.83
CA VAL A 40 -3.29 -0.66 7.42
C VAL A 40 -1.86 -1.16 7.31
N ILE A 41 -1.67 -2.40 6.88
CA ILE A 41 -0.38 -2.99 6.57
C ILE A 41 -0.21 -2.99 5.06
N VAL A 42 0.85 -2.35 4.57
CA VAL A 42 1.17 -2.29 3.15
C VAL A 42 2.46 -3.05 2.89
N GLU A 43 2.40 -4.05 2.00
CA GLU A 43 3.53 -4.84 1.52
C GLU A 43 4.02 -4.34 0.14
N GLN A 44 5.06 -4.95 -0.43
CA GLN A 44 5.69 -4.51 -1.68
C GLN A 44 5.36 -5.39 -2.89
N ASP A 45 5.04 -4.76 -4.03
CA ASP A 45 5.14 -5.32 -5.39
C ASP A 45 4.51 -6.70 -5.61
N HIS A 46 3.19 -6.84 -5.51
CA HIS A 46 2.52 -8.10 -5.88
C HIS A 46 1.13 -7.89 -6.46
N THR A 47 0.84 -8.55 -7.58
CA THR A 47 -0.53 -8.65 -8.10
C THR A 47 -1.36 -9.62 -7.28
N TYR A 48 -2.68 -9.48 -7.35
CA TYR A 48 -3.62 -10.44 -6.76
C TYR A 48 -3.32 -11.87 -7.21
N ASP A 49 -3.16 -12.09 -8.52
CA ASP A 49 -2.94 -13.44 -9.06
C ASP A 49 -1.61 -14.07 -8.62
N SER A 50 -0.61 -13.27 -8.24
CA SER A 50 0.69 -13.78 -7.74
C SER A 50 0.55 -14.57 -6.43
N TYR A 51 -0.46 -14.23 -5.63
CA TYR A 51 -0.79 -14.92 -4.39
C TYR A 51 -2.01 -15.82 -4.55
N PHE A 52 -3.10 -15.28 -5.10
CA PHE A 52 -4.43 -15.87 -5.04
C PHE A 52 -4.95 -16.35 -6.40
N GLY A 53 -4.16 -16.28 -7.48
CA GLY A 53 -4.58 -16.75 -8.80
C GLY A 53 -4.85 -18.26 -8.87
N SER A 54 -4.29 -19.02 -7.92
CA SER A 54 -4.58 -20.45 -7.72
C SER A 54 -5.37 -20.73 -6.44
N TYR A 55 -5.80 -19.70 -5.73
CA TYR A 55 -6.58 -19.85 -4.50
C TYR A 55 -7.91 -20.54 -4.83
N SER A 56 -8.24 -21.54 -4.02
CA SER A 56 -9.51 -22.25 -4.08
C SER A 56 -9.99 -22.48 -2.65
N PRO A 57 -11.26 -22.21 -2.33
CA PRO A 57 -11.77 -22.34 -0.98
C PRO A 57 -11.57 -23.77 -0.42
N PRO A 58 -11.45 -23.95 0.90
CA PRO A 58 -11.01 -25.19 1.54
C PRO A 58 -11.81 -26.45 1.16
N GLU A 59 -13.10 -26.31 0.84
CA GLU A 59 -13.98 -27.42 0.43
C GLU A 59 -13.52 -28.12 -0.86
N SER A 60 -12.64 -27.48 -1.62
CA SER A 60 -12.10 -27.94 -2.90
C SER A 60 -10.62 -28.33 -2.86
N ARG A 61 -9.96 -28.26 -1.68
CA ARG A 61 -8.51 -28.42 -1.56
C ARG A 61 -8.13 -29.86 -1.16
N GLY A 62 -7.27 -30.50 -1.96
CA GLY A 62 -6.48 -31.65 -1.52
C GLY A 62 -5.23 -31.21 -0.75
N ASP A 63 -4.57 -32.11 -0.01
CA ASP A 63 -3.45 -31.88 0.93
C ASP A 63 -2.13 -31.32 0.33
N SER A 64 -2.15 -30.55 -0.76
CA SER A 64 -0.94 -29.95 -1.32
C SER A 64 -0.61 -28.64 -0.63
N LEU A 65 0.47 -28.67 0.15
CA LEU A 65 1.13 -27.51 0.76
C LEU A 65 1.71 -26.61 -0.34
N SER A 66 1.25 -25.36 -0.44
CA SER A 66 1.68 -24.40 -1.47
C SER A 66 2.47 -23.25 -0.87
N ALA A 67 3.30 -22.58 -1.69
CA ALA A 67 3.71 -21.22 -1.38
C ALA A 67 2.44 -20.40 -1.06
N ASN A 68 2.47 -19.53 -0.05
CA ASN A 68 1.36 -18.66 0.38
C ASN A 68 0.30 -19.27 1.31
N GLU A 69 0.60 -20.39 1.98
CA GLU A 69 -0.30 -21.01 2.96
C GLU A 69 -0.81 -20.05 4.05
N GLY A 70 0.02 -19.11 4.50
CA GLY A 70 -0.36 -18.16 5.53
C GLY A 70 -1.44 -17.22 5.04
N LEU A 71 -1.21 -16.61 3.88
CA LEU A 71 -2.18 -15.73 3.23
C LEU A 71 -3.47 -16.46 2.86
N HIS A 72 -3.39 -17.68 2.34
CA HIS A 72 -4.58 -18.49 2.06
C HIS A 72 -5.34 -18.84 3.35
N SER A 73 -4.62 -19.12 4.45
CA SER A 73 -5.23 -19.35 5.76
C SER A 73 -5.98 -18.11 6.26
N LEU A 74 -5.47 -16.89 6.01
CA LEU A 74 -6.22 -15.68 6.34
C LEU A 74 -7.49 -15.56 5.50
N ALA A 75 -7.42 -15.79 4.19
CA ALA A 75 -8.60 -15.80 3.31
C ALA A 75 -9.63 -16.86 3.73
N ASP A 76 -9.18 -18.04 4.17
CA ASP A 76 -10.03 -19.14 4.67
C ASP A 76 -10.76 -18.84 5.99
N ASN A 77 -10.40 -17.75 6.67
CA ASN A 77 -10.90 -17.41 8.02
C ASN A 77 -11.48 -16.00 8.13
N TYR A 78 -11.22 -15.15 7.14
CA TYR A 78 -11.60 -13.74 7.13
C TYR A 78 -12.14 -13.35 5.75
N VAL A 79 -11.90 -12.10 5.34
CA VAL A 79 -12.36 -11.57 4.04
C VAL A 79 -11.19 -11.37 3.10
N LEU A 80 -11.33 -11.87 1.88
CA LEU A 80 -10.48 -11.59 0.73
C LEU A 80 -11.25 -10.69 -0.24
N PHE A 81 -10.59 -9.72 -0.84
CA PHE A 81 -11.19 -8.90 -1.90
C PHE A 81 -10.53 -9.28 -3.23
N ASP A 82 -11.33 -9.71 -4.20
CA ASP A 82 -10.84 -10.11 -5.52
C ASP A 82 -11.02 -9.02 -6.60
N ASN A 83 -11.54 -7.86 -6.19
CA ASN A 83 -11.80 -6.71 -7.05
C ASN A 83 -11.19 -5.41 -6.47
N TYR A 84 -10.01 -5.52 -5.86
CA TYR A 84 -9.23 -4.40 -5.30
C TYR A 84 -8.04 -4.07 -6.21
N PHE A 85 -7.88 -2.80 -6.58
CA PHE A 85 -6.87 -2.34 -7.52
C PHE A 85 -5.88 -1.38 -6.88
N ALA A 86 -4.66 -1.33 -7.43
CA ALA A 86 -3.80 -0.17 -7.26
C ALA A 86 -4.55 1.06 -7.80
N SER A 87 -4.63 2.15 -7.01
CA SER A 87 -5.34 3.38 -7.40
C SER A 87 -4.73 4.05 -8.63
N SER A 88 -3.43 3.90 -8.85
CA SER A 88 -2.71 4.50 -9.95
C SER A 88 -2.05 3.43 -10.82
N PRO A 89 -1.98 3.61 -12.15
CA PRO A 89 -1.11 2.81 -13.02
C PRO A 89 0.38 3.12 -12.76
N GLY A 90 0.66 4.15 -11.96
CA GLY A 90 1.97 4.43 -11.40
C GLY A 90 2.47 3.30 -10.49
N GLY A 91 3.73 3.39 -10.10
CA GLY A 91 4.30 2.47 -9.11
C GLY A 91 3.98 2.91 -7.68
N THR A 92 4.74 2.38 -6.73
CA THR A 92 4.68 2.66 -5.28
C THR A 92 4.36 4.11 -4.96
N LEU A 93 5.10 5.06 -5.54
CA LEU A 93 4.96 6.47 -5.19
C LEU A 93 3.54 7.00 -5.47
N GLY A 94 3.00 6.76 -6.66
CA GLY A 94 1.69 7.27 -7.04
C GLY A 94 0.59 6.67 -6.16
N ASN A 95 0.64 5.36 -5.92
CA ASN A 95 -0.32 4.65 -5.09
C ASN A 95 -0.27 5.08 -3.62
N MET A 96 0.91 5.29 -3.07
CA MET A 96 1.07 5.76 -1.68
C MET A 96 0.74 7.25 -1.52
N LEU A 97 0.89 8.07 -2.57
CA LEU A 97 0.34 9.43 -2.59
C LEU A 97 -1.18 9.39 -2.59
N ASP A 98 -1.82 8.63 -3.47
CA ASP A 98 -3.29 8.48 -3.45
C ASP A 98 -3.79 8.07 -2.05
N LEU A 99 -3.16 7.08 -1.40
CA LEU A 99 -3.53 6.66 -0.04
C LEU A 99 -3.34 7.75 1.04
N THR A 100 -2.38 8.66 0.89
CA THR A 100 -1.99 9.61 1.96
C THR A 100 -2.32 11.07 1.68
N THR A 101 -2.63 11.43 0.44
CA THR A 101 -2.97 12.79 -0.01
C THR A 101 -4.24 12.84 -0.86
N GLY A 102 -4.79 11.70 -1.29
CA GLY A 102 -5.97 11.63 -2.15
C GLY A 102 -5.72 11.96 -3.62
N ASP A 103 -4.48 12.34 -3.98
CA ASP A 103 -4.09 12.75 -5.33
C ASP A 103 -2.59 12.47 -5.56
N THR A 104 -2.26 11.87 -6.70
CA THR A 104 -0.87 11.61 -7.11
C THR A 104 -0.01 12.86 -7.33
N HIS A 105 -0.63 14.04 -7.48
CA HIS A 105 -0.01 15.32 -7.83
C HIS A 105 0.85 15.26 -9.10
N GLU A 106 0.44 14.45 -10.07
CA GLU A 106 1.19 14.13 -11.30
C GLU A 106 2.52 13.36 -11.05
N LEU A 107 2.75 12.87 -9.83
CA LEU A 107 3.95 12.14 -9.41
C LEU A 107 3.71 10.62 -9.42
N LEU A 108 3.55 10.07 -10.61
CA LEU A 108 3.14 8.67 -10.79
C LEU A 108 4.26 7.64 -10.54
N PHE A 109 5.53 8.02 -10.73
CA PHE A 109 6.64 7.07 -10.76
C PHE A 109 7.75 7.45 -9.79
N SER A 110 8.32 6.46 -9.12
CA SER A 110 9.50 6.60 -8.28
C SER A 110 10.71 7.00 -9.13
N SER A 111 11.12 8.27 -9.03
CA SER A 111 12.28 8.82 -9.72
C SER A 111 12.91 9.94 -8.89
N LYS A 112 14.13 10.35 -9.27
CA LYS A 112 14.80 11.49 -8.62
C LYS A 112 14.09 12.80 -8.92
N GLU A 113 13.50 12.90 -10.10
CA GLU A 113 12.66 14.03 -10.52
C GLU A 113 11.42 14.14 -9.65
N SER A 114 10.71 13.03 -9.44
CA SER A 114 9.55 12.99 -8.53
C SER A 114 9.96 13.29 -7.10
N LEU A 115 11.11 12.77 -6.64
CA LEU A 115 11.63 13.06 -5.31
C LEU A 115 11.98 14.55 -5.12
N ALA A 116 12.53 15.20 -6.15
CA ALA A 116 12.79 16.63 -6.14
C ALA A 116 11.48 17.44 -6.06
N ALA A 117 10.46 17.02 -6.79
CA ALA A 117 9.14 17.65 -6.74
C ALA A 117 8.44 17.46 -5.38
N LEU A 118 8.46 16.25 -4.83
CA LEU A 118 7.93 15.94 -3.48
C LEU A 118 8.56 16.82 -2.39
N ALA A 119 9.86 17.10 -2.51
CA ALA A 119 10.59 17.81 -1.47
C ALA A 119 9.97 19.17 -1.14
N ASP A 120 9.40 19.86 -2.15
CA ASP A 120 8.77 21.17 -2.01
C ASP A 120 7.24 21.10 -2.10
N LEU A 121 6.65 19.89 -2.13
CA LEU A 121 5.20 19.71 -2.13
C LEU A 121 4.62 20.07 -0.76
N ASP A 122 3.69 21.02 -0.76
CA ASP A 122 3.03 21.54 0.44
C ASP A 122 1.52 21.42 0.30
N VAL A 123 1.02 20.22 0.64
CA VAL A 123 -0.38 19.82 0.56
C VAL A 123 -0.80 19.14 1.86
N PRO A 124 -2.06 19.25 2.29
CA PRO A 124 -2.58 18.44 3.39
C PRO A 124 -2.44 16.95 3.08
N THR A 125 -2.06 16.18 4.09
CA THR A 125 -2.03 14.71 4.08
C THR A 125 -3.03 14.18 5.09
N LEU A 126 -3.27 12.87 5.03
CA LEU A 126 -4.05 12.12 6.01
C LEU A 126 -3.56 12.41 7.44
N PHE A 127 -2.25 12.54 7.63
CA PHE A 127 -1.65 12.81 8.94
C PHE A 127 -1.99 14.21 9.46
N ASP A 128 -2.07 15.21 8.58
CA ASP A 128 -2.52 16.55 8.96
C ASP A 128 -4.00 16.54 9.36
N ARG A 129 -4.82 15.72 8.68
CA ARG A 129 -6.26 15.57 9.02
C ARG A 129 -6.45 14.89 10.37
N LEU A 130 -5.70 13.82 10.63
CA LEU A 130 -5.73 13.14 11.92
C LEU A 130 -5.31 14.07 13.06
N ASN A 131 -4.28 14.90 12.86
CA ASN A 131 -3.88 15.91 13.84
C ASN A 131 -4.96 16.97 14.06
N GLN A 132 -5.63 17.44 12.99
CA GLN A 132 -6.72 18.43 13.08
C GLN A 132 -7.86 17.93 13.98
N GLU A 133 -8.20 16.64 13.90
CA GLU A 133 -9.24 16.01 14.74
C GLU A 133 -8.70 15.40 16.04
N SER A 134 -7.43 15.65 16.38
CA SER A 134 -6.76 15.10 17.58
C SER A 134 -6.83 13.57 17.68
N VAL A 135 -6.85 12.89 16.53
CA VAL A 135 -6.84 11.43 16.43
C VAL A 135 -5.40 10.97 16.53
N GLU A 136 -5.10 10.17 17.55
CA GLU A 136 -3.77 9.60 17.71
C GLU A 136 -3.46 8.64 16.53
N TRP A 137 -2.26 8.77 15.98
CA TRP A 137 -1.79 7.93 14.89
C TRP A 137 -0.29 7.68 14.98
N ARG A 138 0.15 6.61 14.30
CA ARG A 138 1.58 6.33 14.05
C ARG A 138 1.78 5.71 12.66
N LEU A 139 2.91 6.07 12.06
CA LEU A 139 3.45 5.39 10.88
C LEU A 139 4.67 4.57 11.32
N TYR A 140 4.57 3.26 11.11
CA TYR A 140 5.56 2.27 11.48
C TYR A 140 6.32 1.82 10.22
N ASP A 141 7.52 2.35 9.97
CA ASP A 141 8.29 2.06 8.75
C ASP A 141 9.55 1.25 9.09
N GLY A 142 9.72 0.10 8.45
CA GLY A 142 10.86 -0.78 8.73
C GLY A 142 12.19 -0.30 8.12
N GLY A 143 12.16 0.72 7.27
CA GLY A 143 13.32 1.39 6.68
C GLY A 143 13.54 2.82 7.18
N LEU A 144 12.84 3.25 8.24
CA LEU A 144 12.92 4.63 8.75
C LEU A 144 14.36 5.03 9.11
N SER A 145 15.14 4.10 9.67
CA SER A 145 16.54 4.31 10.05
C SER A 145 17.48 4.59 8.86
N GLU A 146 17.06 4.29 7.63
CA GLU A 146 17.81 4.63 6.41
C GLU A 146 17.60 6.10 5.96
N VAL A 147 16.59 6.78 6.51
CA VAL A 147 16.23 8.16 6.16
C VAL A 147 17.06 9.16 6.98
N ASP A 148 17.81 10.00 6.27
CA ASP A 148 18.61 11.08 6.83
C ASP A 148 17.88 12.41 6.62
N GLU A 149 17.33 12.96 7.71
CA GLU A 149 16.62 14.25 7.74
C GLU A 149 17.39 15.36 7.03
N ARG A 150 18.70 15.45 7.25
CA ARG A 150 19.53 16.51 6.66
C ARG A 150 19.54 16.39 5.14
N LYS A 151 19.55 15.16 4.61
CA LYS A 151 19.52 14.93 3.16
C LYS A 151 18.14 15.19 2.56
N VAL A 152 17.06 14.94 3.29
CA VAL A 152 15.71 15.35 2.87
C VAL A 152 15.62 16.87 2.81
N THR A 153 15.95 17.55 3.90
CA THR A 153 15.82 19.01 4.04
C THR A 153 16.72 19.80 3.07
N THR A 154 17.88 19.27 2.71
CA THR A 154 18.78 19.86 1.70
C THR A 154 18.48 19.43 0.26
N GLY A 155 17.57 18.47 0.05
CA GLY A 155 17.30 17.91 -1.28
C GLY A 155 18.41 17.01 -1.82
N ALA A 156 19.36 16.59 -0.99
CA ALA A 156 20.54 15.83 -1.42
C ALA A 156 20.19 14.45 -2.01
N TYR A 157 19.05 13.86 -1.65
CA TYR A 157 18.61 12.58 -2.22
C TYR A 157 18.23 12.67 -3.72
N ALA A 158 17.82 13.85 -4.19
CA ALA A 158 17.50 14.07 -5.61
C ALA A 158 18.76 14.18 -6.49
N ALA A 159 19.95 14.37 -5.91
CA ALA A 159 21.18 14.51 -6.67
C ALA A 159 21.53 13.23 -7.45
N ALA A 160 22.13 13.39 -8.63
CA ALA A 160 22.59 12.28 -9.45
C ALA A 160 23.56 11.36 -8.67
N GLY A 161 23.33 10.04 -8.76
CA GLY A 161 24.14 9.04 -8.05
C GLY A 161 23.89 8.90 -6.55
N ALA A 162 23.06 9.75 -5.92
CA ALA A 162 22.70 9.57 -4.51
C ALA A 162 21.86 8.29 -4.33
N ALA A 163 22.22 7.46 -3.36
CA ALA A 163 21.40 6.34 -2.92
C ALA A 163 20.15 6.87 -2.18
N VAL A 164 18.97 6.42 -2.60
CA VAL A 164 17.68 6.86 -2.05
C VAL A 164 17.07 5.71 -1.25
N PRO A 165 16.75 5.92 0.04
CA PRO A 165 16.00 4.94 0.84
C PRO A 165 14.63 4.68 0.20
N ALA A 166 14.23 3.41 0.10
CA ALA A 166 12.94 3.04 -0.48
C ALA A 166 11.76 3.66 0.28
N SER A 167 11.90 3.88 1.59
CA SER A 167 10.89 4.53 2.43
C SER A 167 10.53 5.95 1.97
N LEU A 168 11.39 6.65 1.23
CA LEU A 168 11.04 7.96 0.66
C LEU A 168 10.02 7.89 -0.49
N TYR A 169 9.86 6.72 -1.11
CA TYR A 169 8.80 6.48 -2.10
C TYR A 169 7.58 5.78 -1.49
N ARG A 170 7.77 4.93 -0.47
CA ARG A 170 6.69 4.20 0.21
C ARG A 170 5.93 5.03 1.23
N ALA A 171 6.61 5.98 1.86
CA ALA A 171 6.01 6.99 2.72
C ALA A 171 6.37 8.37 2.13
N PRO A 172 5.68 8.84 1.07
CA PRO A 172 6.03 10.09 0.40
C PRO A 172 6.08 11.29 1.34
N VAL A 173 5.31 11.28 2.43
CA VAL A 173 5.39 12.27 3.51
C VAL A 173 6.80 12.43 4.09
N LEU A 174 7.61 11.36 4.16
CA LEU A 174 9.01 11.42 4.62
C LEU A 174 9.93 12.16 3.64
N ALA A 175 9.54 12.27 2.36
CA ALA A 175 10.30 13.00 1.35
C ALA A 175 10.00 14.51 1.34
N MET A 176 8.88 14.94 1.93
CA MET A 176 8.47 16.36 1.95
C MET A 176 9.29 17.13 3.00
N LYS A 177 9.87 18.28 2.63
CA LYS A 177 10.64 19.11 3.58
C LYS A 177 9.78 19.65 4.71
N ARG A 178 8.49 19.89 4.47
CA ARG A 178 7.56 20.43 5.49
C ARG A 178 7.43 19.49 6.69
N THR A 179 7.43 18.18 6.42
CA THR A 179 7.28 17.12 7.42
C THR A 179 8.33 17.26 8.51
N TRP A 180 9.60 17.44 8.11
CA TRP A 180 10.73 17.58 9.04
C TRP A 180 10.81 18.94 9.75
N ARG A 181 9.95 19.89 9.39
CA ARG A 181 9.81 21.16 10.12
C ARG A 181 8.69 21.12 11.16
N ASP A 182 7.92 20.04 11.17
CA ASP A 182 6.82 19.82 12.11
C ASP A 182 7.19 18.69 13.10
N PRO A 183 7.53 19.04 14.36
CA PRO A 183 7.84 18.06 15.38
C PRO A 183 6.66 17.14 15.73
N GLU A 184 5.42 17.60 15.55
CA GLU A 184 4.24 16.80 15.83
C GLU A 184 4.14 15.64 14.85
N LEU A 185 4.31 15.90 13.55
CA LEU A 185 4.37 14.86 12.51
C LEU A 185 5.55 13.91 12.74
N THR A 186 6.77 14.44 12.89
CA THR A 186 7.97 13.59 12.97
C THR A 186 8.01 12.72 14.23
N SER A 187 7.42 13.16 15.34
CA SER A 187 7.35 12.37 16.58
C SER A 187 6.51 11.09 16.46
N ARG A 188 5.67 10.99 15.43
CA ARG A 188 4.74 9.87 15.19
C ARG A 188 5.24 8.89 14.12
N PHE A 189 6.39 9.16 13.51
CA PHE A 189 7.08 8.20 12.64
C PHE A 189 8.06 7.38 13.47
N VAL A 190 7.85 6.07 13.49
CA VAL A 190 8.62 5.16 14.33
C VAL A 190 9.08 3.95 13.52
N ASP A 191 10.10 3.27 14.02
CA ASP A 191 10.55 2.01 13.44
C ASP A 191 9.44 0.95 13.56
N GLN A 192 9.32 0.07 12.56
CA GLN A 192 8.31 -1.00 12.54
C GLN A 192 8.37 -1.88 13.80
N GLN A 193 9.53 -2.01 14.45
CA GLN A 193 9.65 -2.76 15.69
C GLN A 193 8.76 -2.20 16.83
N GLN A 194 8.51 -0.89 16.86
CA GLN A 194 7.62 -0.26 17.84
C GLN A 194 6.18 -0.77 17.74
N PHE A 195 5.74 -1.22 16.56
CA PHE A 195 4.41 -1.80 16.37
C PHE A 195 4.17 -3.02 17.27
N PHE A 196 5.18 -3.87 17.42
CA PHE A 196 5.10 -5.05 18.28
C PHE A 196 5.02 -4.66 19.77
N ASP A 197 5.74 -3.62 20.18
CA ASP A 197 5.70 -3.13 21.56
C ASP A 197 4.36 -2.46 21.88
N ASP A 198 3.84 -1.66 20.96
CA ASP A 198 2.53 -1.03 21.07
C ASP A 198 1.42 -2.09 21.13
N ALA A 199 1.43 -3.09 20.24
CA ALA A 199 0.48 -4.19 20.28
C ALA A 199 0.57 -5.01 21.58
N ARG A 200 1.78 -5.32 22.04
CA ARG A 200 2.01 -6.09 23.27
C ARG A 200 1.53 -5.35 24.52
N THR A 201 1.61 -4.02 24.53
CA THR A 201 1.23 -3.18 25.68
C THR A 201 -0.18 -2.61 25.59
N GLY A 202 -0.91 -2.86 24.50
CA GLY A 202 -2.24 -2.31 24.28
C GLY A 202 -2.22 -0.80 24.00
N ALA A 203 -1.16 -0.32 23.34
CA ALA A 203 -0.88 1.08 23.04
C ALA A 203 -0.90 1.40 21.55
N LEU A 204 -1.47 0.52 20.70
CA LEU A 204 -1.71 0.85 19.29
C LEU A 204 -2.63 2.07 19.22
N PRO A 205 -2.32 3.08 18.41
CA PRO A 205 -3.18 4.24 18.22
C PRO A 205 -4.44 3.88 17.41
N PRO A 206 -5.49 4.72 17.45
CA PRO A 206 -6.67 4.60 16.58
C PRO A 206 -6.32 4.39 15.09
N PHE A 207 -5.31 5.09 14.55
CA PHE A 207 -4.83 4.82 13.19
C PHE A 207 -3.36 4.40 13.15
N SER A 208 -3.09 3.23 12.58
CA SER A 208 -1.74 2.69 12.39
C SER A 208 -1.48 2.39 10.91
N LEU A 209 -0.51 3.06 10.30
CA LEU A 209 0.00 2.71 8.98
C LEU A 209 1.33 1.96 9.14
N VAL A 210 1.38 0.70 8.71
CA VAL A 210 2.54 -0.18 8.85
C VAL A 210 3.12 -0.45 7.47
N LEU A 211 4.36 -0.04 7.26
CA LEU A 211 5.09 -0.16 6.01
C LEU A 211 6.21 -1.18 6.13
N PRO A 212 6.63 -1.81 5.02
CA PRO A 212 7.48 -2.98 5.06
C PRO A 212 8.94 -2.60 5.38
N SER A 213 9.66 -3.54 5.98
CA SER A 213 11.10 -3.45 6.19
C SER A 213 11.86 -3.70 4.88
N PRO A 214 13.07 -3.14 4.70
CA PRO A 214 13.99 -3.52 3.62
C PRO A 214 14.26 -5.04 3.53
N SER A 215 14.05 -5.79 4.63
CA SER A 215 14.11 -7.26 4.66
C SER A 215 12.94 -7.94 3.94
N ASP A 216 11.85 -7.22 3.70
CA ASP A 216 10.59 -7.76 3.20
C ASP A 216 10.49 -7.62 1.67
N ARG A 217 11.62 -7.34 0.99
CA ARG A 217 11.69 -7.06 -0.47
C ARG A 217 11.40 -8.29 -1.35
N PRO A 218 10.60 -8.13 -2.43
CA PRO A 218 10.43 -9.15 -3.45
C PRO A 218 11.75 -9.46 -4.18
N GLY A 219 11.94 -10.73 -4.55
CA GLY A 219 13.21 -11.26 -5.07
C GLY A 219 14.12 -11.91 -4.01
N LEU A 220 13.90 -11.58 -2.73
CA LEU A 220 14.24 -12.44 -1.58
C LEU A 220 13.01 -13.21 -1.06
N GLY A 221 11.90 -13.15 -1.82
CA GLY A 221 10.57 -13.71 -1.55
C GLY A 221 10.57 -15.19 -1.19
N GLY A 222 10.99 -15.47 0.04
CA GLY A 222 10.82 -16.72 0.74
C GLY A 222 9.83 -16.56 1.88
N ALA A 223 9.76 -17.61 2.71
CA ALA A 223 8.90 -17.66 3.89
C ALA A 223 9.07 -16.46 4.86
N GLU A 224 10.18 -15.70 4.80
CA GLU A 224 10.51 -14.62 5.74
C GLU A 224 9.55 -13.43 5.66
N GLY A 225 9.21 -12.94 4.46
CA GLY A 225 8.24 -11.85 4.29
C GLY A 225 6.85 -12.24 4.76
N GLU A 226 6.38 -13.43 4.37
CA GLU A 226 5.10 -13.97 4.86
C GLU A 226 5.11 -14.19 6.38
N ILE A 227 6.22 -14.69 6.96
CA ILE A 227 6.36 -14.82 8.42
C ILE A 227 6.26 -13.45 9.08
N ARG A 228 6.93 -12.42 8.56
CA ARG A 228 6.91 -11.07 9.11
C ARG A 228 5.50 -10.47 9.09
N LEU A 229 4.82 -10.55 7.95
CA LEU A 229 3.43 -10.13 7.81
C LEU A 229 2.52 -10.84 8.81
N LEU A 230 2.61 -12.17 8.89
CA LEU A 230 1.83 -12.94 9.85
C LEU A 230 2.19 -12.59 11.31
N SER A 231 3.44 -12.25 11.61
CA SER A 231 3.85 -11.78 12.93
C SER A 231 3.21 -10.44 13.28
N LEU A 232 3.10 -9.49 12.34
CA LEU A 232 2.39 -8.21 12.55
C LEU A 232 0.92 -8.46 12.86
N ILE A 233 0.24 -9.28 12.06
CA ILE A 233 -1.17 -9.64 12.26
C ILE A 233 -1.36 -10.34 13.62
N ASN A 234 -0.50 -11.32 13.92
CA ASN A 234 -0.54 -12.04 15.19
C ASN A 234 -0.29 -11.13 16.40
N ALA A 235 0.49 -10.05 16.26
CA ALA A 235 0.73 -9.12 17.35
C ALA A 235 -0.57 -8.40 17.76
N VAL A 236 -1.36 -7.94 16.78
CA VAL A 236 -2.67 -7.33 17.01
C VAL A 236 -3.66 -8.37 17.55
N GLN A 237 -3.73 -9.54 16.93
CA GLN A 237 -4.63 -10.63 17.35
C GLN A 237 -4.40 -11.08 18.80
N LYS A 238 -3.16 -11.00 19.30
CA LYS A 238 -2.82 -11.34 20.70
C LYS A 238 -2.93 -10.15 21.66
N SER A 239 -3.13 -8.94 21.14
CA SER A 239 -3.23 -7.72 21.94
C SER A 239 -4.56 -7.64 22.69
N SER A 240 -4.61 -6.81 23.73
CA SER A 240 -5.86 -6.43 24.39
C SER A 240 -6.79 -5.58 23.52
N GLN A 241 -6.32 -5.12 22.34
CA GLN A 241 -7.07 -4.26 21.44
C GLN A 241 -7.71 -5.02 20.27
N TRP A 242 -7.52 -6.36 20.16
CA TRP A 242 -8.07 -7.18 19.09
C TRP A 242 -9.57 -6.95 18.85
N GLU A 243 -10.37 -6.95 19.92
CA GLU A 243 -11.83 -6.82 19.84
C GLU A 243 -12.29 -5.49 19.23
N ARG A 244 -11.40 -4.49 19.13
CA ARG A 244 -11.70 -3.15 18.63
C ARG A 244 -10.92 -2.79 17.36
N THR A 245 -10.27 -3.76 16.71
CA THR A 245 -9.37 -3.50 15.58
C THR A 245 -9.90 -4.06 14.25
N ALA A 246 -9.78 -3.28 13.18
CA ALA A 246 -9.84 -3.75 11.81
C ALA A 246 -8.45 -3.65 11.17
N ILE A 247 -7.89 -4.79 10.74
CA ILE A 247 -6.62 -4.86 10.05
C ILE A 247 -6.89 -5.03 8.56
N PHE A 248 -6.41 -4.08 7.74
CA PHE A 248 -6.37 -4.19 6.30
C PHE A 248 -4.94 -4.52 5.88
N VAL A 249 -4.77 -5.55 5.05
CA VAL A 249 -3.48 -5.93 4.49
C VAL A 249 -3.55 -5.79 2.99
N THR A 250 -2.68 -4.97 2.41
CA THR A 250 -2.61 -4.74 0.96
C THR A 250 -1.18 -4.59 0.47
N TRP A 251 -1.00 -4.41 -0.83
CA TRP A 251 0.29 -4.15 -1.48
C TRP A 251 0.24 -2.79 -2.15
N ASP A 252 1.38 -2.11 -2.21
CA ASP A 252 1.50 -0.76 -2.75
C ASP A 252 1.30 -0.70 -4.27
N ASP A 253 1.79 -1.69 -5.01
CA ASP A 253 1.55 -1.89 -6.44
C ASP A 253 1.74 -3.35 -6.87
N GLY A 254 1.59 -3.63 -8.18
CA GLY A 254 1.68 -4.99 -8.74
C GLY A 254 3.09 -5.49 -9.11
N GLY A 255 4.15 -4.69 -8.98
CA GLY A 255 5.53 -5.05 -9.30
C GLY A 255 5.81 -5.34 -10.77
N GLY A 256 4.89 -4.99 -11.67
CA GLY A 256 4.90 -5.41 -13.08
C GLY A 256 4.60 -6.91 -13.28
N GLN A 257 4.07 -7.59 -12.27
CA GLN A 257 3.66 -8.99 -12.37
C GLN A 257 2.35 -9.13 -13.16
N PHE A 258 2.08 -10.36 -13.62
CA PHE A 258 0.84 -10.65 -14.34
C PHE A 258 -0.36 -10.62 -13.40
N ASP A 259 -1.44 -9.98 -13.84
CA ASP A 259 -2.79 -10.17 -13.30
C ASP A 259 -3.76 -10.35 -14.47
N SER A 260 -4.73 -11.24 -14.29
CA SER A 260 -5.70 -11.60 -15.32
C SER A 260 -6.85 -10.60 -15.47
N ALA A 261 -7.12 -9.77 -14.46
CA ALA A 261 -8.18 -8.77 -14.56
C ALA A 261 -7.72 -7.53 -15.32
N VAL A 262 -8.65 -6.96 -16.09
CA VAL A 262 -8.45 -5.65 -16.72
C VAL A 262 -8.77 -4.58 -15.67
N PRO A 263 -7.83 -3.67 -15.36
CA PRO A 263 -8.08 -2.64 -14.37
C PRO A 263 -9.07 -1.58 -14.88
N PRO A 264 -9.87 -0.97 -13.97
CA PRO A 264 -10.64 0.23 -14.27
C PRO A 264 -9.77 1.34 -14.87
N VAL A 265 -10.39 2.25 -15.62
CA VAL A 265 -9.66 3.32 -16.30
C VAL A 265 -9.01 4.23 -15.26
N GLY A 266 -7.69 4.37 -15.36
CA GLY A 266 -6.90 5.21 -14.45
C GLY A 266 -6.38 4.49 -13.22
N ASN A 267 -6.69 3.19 -13.06
CA ASN A 267 -6.15 2.34 -12.00
C ASN A 267 -5.00 1.46 -12.53
N GLY A 268 -4.19 0.96 -11.61
CA GLY A 268 -3.20 -0.09 -11.85
C GLY A 268 -3.80 -1.49 -11.74
N PRO A 269 -2.99 -2.56 -11.89
CA PRO A 269 -3.47 -3.94 -11.79
C PRO A 269 -4.08 -4.24 -10.41
N ARG A 270 -4.83 -5.35 -10.32
CA ARG A 270 -5.30 -5.82 -9.00
C ARG A 270 -4.13 -6.13 -8.10
N VAL A 271 -4.24 -5.69 -6.86
CA VAL A 271 -3.33 -6.06 -5.77
C VAL A 271 -4.16 -6.73 -4.68
N PRO A 272 -3.60 -7.63 -3.86
CA PRO A 272 -4.41 -8.27 -2.85
C PRO A 272 -4.88 -7.27 -1.79
N LEU A 273 -6.10 -7.50 -1.29
CA LEU A 273 -6.59 -6.88 -0.07
C LEU A 273 -7.24 -7.97 0.80
N LEU A 274 -6.88 -7.96 2.08
CA LEU A 274 -7.50 -8.79 3.12
C LEU A 274 -8.02 -7.89 4.23
N LEU A 275 -9.18 -8.23 4.78
CA LEU A 275 -9.69 -7.63 6.03
C LEU A 275 -9.69 -8.69 7.13
N ILE A 276 -8.93 -8.44 8.20
CA ILE A 276 -8.82 -9.28 9.38
C ILE A 276 -9.38 -8.49 10.57
N SER A 277 -10.52 -8.94 11.09
CA SER A 277 -11.20 -8.29 12.23
C SER A 277 -12.07 -9.30 12.98
N PRO A 278 -12.32 -9.10 14.29
CA PRO A 278 -13.38 -9.80 15.01
C PRO A 278 -14.75 -9.67 14.34
N TYR A 279 -14.98 -8.58 13.59
CA TYR A 279 -16.25 -8.29 12.92
C TYR A 279 -16.25 -8.59 11.41
N ALA A 280 -15.13 -9.07 10.86
CA ALA A 280 -15.07 -9.47 9.47
C ALA A 280 -15.93 -10.72 9.23
N LYS A 281 -16.60 -10.80 8.07
CA LYS A 281 -17.19 -12.04 7.59
C LYS A 281 -16.11 -13.13 7.49
N GLN A 282 -16.52 -14.39 7.65
CA GLN A 282 -15.61 -15.52 7.51
C GLN A 282 -15.78 -16.14 6.13
N ARG A 283 -14.66 -16.56 5.52
CA ARG A 283 -14.66 -17.28 4.23
C ARG A 283 -15.44 -16.51 3.17
N TYR A 284 -15.26 -15.20 3.18
CA TYR A 284 -16.01 -14.31 2.32
C TYR A 284 -15.06 -13.69 1.30
N ILE A 285 -15.45 -13.76 0.03
CA ILE A 285 -14.77 -13.06 -1.04
C ILE A 285 -15.68 -11.89 -1.41
N SER A 286 -15.21 -10.68 -1.17
CA SER A 286 -15.87 -9.47 -1.65
C SER A 286 -15.49 -9.23 -3.10
N HIS A 287 -16.51 -8.92 -3.90
CA HIS A 287 -16.40 -8.59 -5.32
C HIS A 287 -16.65 -7.10 -5.59
N VAL A 288 -16.85 -6.31 -4.54
CA VAL A 288 -17.05 -4.86 -4.65
C VAL A 288 -15.76 -4.22 -5.14
N GLU A 289 -15.87 -3.33 -6.11
CA GLU A 289 -14.71 -2.63 -6.67
C GLU A 289 -14.17 -1.62 -5.66
N HIS A 290 -12.88 -1.73 -5.36
CA HIS A 290 -12.17 -0.88 -4.40
C HIS A 290 -10.77 -0.55 -4.91
N ASP A 291 -10.17 0.51 -4.37
CA ASP A 291 -8.75 0.80 -4.55
C ASP A 291 -8.16 1.46 -3.28
N HIS A 292 -6.91 1.94 -3.32
CA HIS A 292 -6.29 2.59 -2.16
C HIS A 292 -7.03 3.84 -1.68
N LEU A 293 -7.76 4.53 -2.55
CA LEU A 293 -8.59 5.66 -2.13
C LEU A 293 -9.80 5.19 -1.33
N SER A 294 -10.30 3.97 -1.57
CA SER A 294 -11.33 3.38 -0.70
C SER A 294 -10.83 3.22 0.74
N LEU A 295 -9.56 2.87 0.96
CA LEU A 295 -8.96 2.83 2.31
C LEU A 295 -8.82 4.24 2.90
N LEU A 296 -8.43 5.24 2.10
CA LEU A 296 -8.38 6.63 2.56
C LEU A 296 -9.77 7.09 3.00
N ASP A 297 -10.78 6.92 2.15
CA ASP A 297 -12.16 7.32 2.43
C ASP A 297 -12.71 6.61 3.68
N LEU A 298 -12.35 5.33 3.89
CA LEU A 298 -12.68 4.60 5.12
C LEU A 298 -12.12 5.30 6.36
N VAL A 299 -10.85 5.70 6.33
CA VAL A 299 -10.19 6.37 7.46
C VAL A 299 -10.76 7.76 7.66
N GLU A 300 -11.00 8.51 6.58
CA GLU A 300 -11.62 9.83 6.63
C GLU A 300 -12.99 9.75 7.29
N ALA A 301 -13.87 8.87 6.82
CA ALA A 301 -15.20 8.75 7.38
C ALA A 301 -15.19 8.16 8.80
N ARG A 302 -14.29 7.22 9.11
CA ARG A 302 -14.23 6.61 10.45
C ARG A 302 -13.89 7.62 11.54
N PHE A 303 -13.02 8.58 11.22
CA PHE A 303 -12.51 9.55 12.17
C PHE A 303 -13.07 10.96 11.96
N ASP A 304 -14.13 11.10 11.16
CA ASP A 304 -14.79 12.38 10.84
C ASP A 304 -13.81 13.43 10.28
N LEU A 305 -12.88 12.98 9.43
CA LEU A 305 -11.85 13.83 8.86
C LEU A 305 -12.39 14.62 7.66
N ALA A 306 -11.94 15.86 7.52
CA ALA A 306 -12.15 16.62 6.30
C ALA A 306 -11.48 15.93 5.11
N SER A 307 -12.26 15.67 4.05
CA SER A 307 -11.75 14.95 2.89
C SER A 307 -10.56 15.67 2.23
N LEU A 308 -9.61 14.87 1.74
CA LEU A 308 -8.48 15.33 0.93
C LEU A 308 -8.85 15.48 -0.55
N GLY A 309 -10.09 15.15 -0.93
CA GLY A 309 -10.61 15.37 -2.28
C GLY A 309 -10.24 14.25 -3.25
N SER A 310 -10.35 13.00 -2.79
CA SER A 310 -10.09 11.81 -3.60
C SER A 310 -10.81 11.90 -4.95
N ARG A 311 -10.10 11.54 -6.04
CA ARG A 311 -10.77 11.30 -7.33
C ARG A 311 -11.89 10.27 -7.12
N PRO A 312 -13.02 10.34 -7.86
CA PRO A 312 -14.11 9.39 -7.68
C PRO A 312 -13.60 7.94 -7.73
N ASN A 313 -13.83 7.19 -6.65
CA ASN A 313 -13.57 5.75 -6.57
C ASN A 313 -14.88 4.98 -6.41
N ALA A 314 -14.84 3.67 -6.62
CA ALA A 314 -16.03 2.87 -6.86
C ALA A 314 -16.84 2.53 -5.58
N ALA A 315 -16.21 2.44 -4.41
CA ALA A 315 -16.88 2.19 -3.13
C ALA A 315 -15.98 2.47 -1.90
N PRO A 316 -16.35 3.37 -0.97
CA PRO A 316 -15.49 3.70 0.17
C PRO A 316 -15.71 2.86 1.45
N ALA A 317 -16.84 2.15 1.59
CA ALA A 317 -17.30 1.72 2.92
C ALA A 317 -16.92 0.31 3.39
N PHE A 318 -16.57 -0.61 2.47
CA PHE A 318 -16.32 -2.03 2.78
C PHE A 318 -17.45 -2.72 3.58
N ASP A 319 -18.67 -2.18 3.58
CA ASP A 319 -19.79 -2.65 4.42
C ASP A 319 -20.16 -4.11 4.15
N ASP A 320 -19.99 -4.56 2.91
CA ASP A 320 -20.24 -5.95 2.53
C ASP A 320 -19.25 -6.92 3.18
N ALA A 321 -18.14 -6.46 3.73
CA ALA A 321 -17.12 -7.29 4.36
C ALA A 321 -17.34 -7.52 5.86
N PHE A 322 -18.23 -6.75 6.51
CA PHE A 322 -18.46 -6.82 7.95
C PHE A 322 -19.74 -7.61 8.31
N ALA A 323 -19.72 -8.22 9.50
CA ALA A 323 -20.82 -8.97 10.13
C ALA A 323 -21.01 -8.52 11.58
N VAL A 324 -21.24 -7.22 11.77
CA VAL A 324 -21.31 -6.55 13.09
C VAL A 324 -22.32 -7.20 14.04
N GLU A 325 -23.49 -7.58 13.54
CA GLU A 325 -24.57 -8.23 14.30
C GLU A 325 -24.18 -9.60 14.91
N ALA A 326 -23.14 -10.25 14.38
CA ALA A 326 -22.65 -11.53 14.92
C ALA A 326 -21.80 -11.36 16.19
N GLY A 327 -21.44 -10.13 16.56
CA GLY A 327 -20.56 -9.82 17.69
C GLY A 327 -19.07 -10.12 17.41
N PRO A 328 -18.17 -9.72 18.33
CA PRO A 328 -16.73 -9.89 18.13
C PRO A 328 -16.32 -11.36 18.22
N ARG A 329 -15.54 -11.81 17.24
CA ARG A 329 -14.97 -13.16 17.23
C ARG A 329 -13.60 -13.23 17.90
N GLN A 330 -13.28 -14.40 18.45
CA GLN A 330 -11.93 -14.71 18.91
C GLN A 330 -10.94 -14.73 17.73
N PRO A 331 -9.67 -14.34 17.96
CA PRO A 331 -8.66 -14.30 16.92
C PRO A 331 -8.27 -15.72 16.47
N ILE A 332 -7.98 -15.88 15.18
CA ILE A 332 -7.42 -17.11 14.62
C ILE A 332 -5.94 -16.84 14.35
N VAL A 333 -5.10 -17.21 15.32
CA VAL A 333 -3.65 -16.97 15.31
C VAL A 333 -2.95 -18.02 14.45
N THR A 334 -2.30 -17.59 13.38
CA THR A 334 -1.55 -18.49 12.49
C THR A 334 -0.23 -18.91 13.14
N THR A 335 0.04 -20.22 13.20
CA THR A 335 1.26 -20.78 13.84
C THR A 335 2.56 -20.32 13.17
N ARG A 336 2.53 -20.10 11.84
CA ARG A 336 3.68 -19.65 11.04
C ARG A 336 4.19 -18.26 11.43
N GLY A 337 3.30 -17.36 11.85
CA GLY A 337 3.68 -16.02 12.36
C GLY A 337 4.20 -16.03 13.80
N GLY A 338 4.31 -17.20 14.45
CA GLY A 338 4.92 -17.37 15.77
C GLY A 338 6.42 -17.65 15.74
N LEU A 339 7.00 -17.85 14.55
CA LEU A 339 8.45 -17.93 14.38
C LEU A 339 9.02 -16.53 14.63
N ALA A 340 9.89 -16.38 15.64
CA ALA A 340 10.51 -15.10 15.95
C ALA A 340 11.24 -14.58 14.69
N PRO A 341 10.97 -13.35 14.23
CA PRO A 341 11.75 -12.78 13.16
C PRO A 341 13.21 -12.73 13.60
N THR A 342 14.12 -13.18 12.76
CA THR A 342 15.56 -13.04 13.01
C THR A 342 15.85 -11.55 13.19
N PRO A 343 16.52 -11.14 14.29
CA PRO A 343 16.95 -9.75 14.44
C PRO A 343 17.75 -9.35 13.21
N VAL A 344 17.49 -8.15 12.69
CA VAL A 344 18.21 -7.59 11.53
C VAL A 344 19.71 -7.58 11.87
N GLY A 345 20.44 -8.53 11.30
CA GLY A 345 21.89 -8.63 11.46
C GLY A 345 22.56 -7.49 10.72
N THR A 346 23.29 -6.64 11.44
CA THR A 346 24.09 -5.55 10.88
C THR A 346 25.04 -6.06 9.79
N THR A 347 24.89 -5.52 8.57
CA THR A 347 25.91 -5.27 7.53
C THR A 347 26.67 -6.45 6.91
N ALA A 348 26.69 -7.65 7.50
CA ALA A 348 27.57 -8.74 7.03
C ALA A 348 27.04 -9.53 5.81
N GLN A 349 25.71 -9.70 5.68
CA GLN A 349 25.13 -10.47 4.56
C GLN A 349 25.17 -9.72 3.22
N ASN A 350 25.18 -8.38 3.23
CA ASN A 350 25.23 -7.57 2.01
C ASN A 350 26.56 -7.69 1.25
N VAL A 351 27.67 -8.02 1.94
CA VAL A 351 28.99 -8.14 1.30
C VAL A 351 29.09 -9.38 0.41
N GLN A 352 28.49 -10.50 0.82
CA GLN A 352 28.50 -11.73 0.00
C GLN A 352 27.63 -11.60 -1.24
N THR A 353 26.45 -11.00 -1.12
CA THR A 353 25.53 -10.80 -2.26
C THR A 353 26.13 -9.83 -3.28
N VAL A 354 26.70 -8.70 -2.83
CA VAL A 354 27.40 -7.76 -3.72
C VAL A 354 28.63 -8.41 -4.37
N ALA A 355 29.38 -9.23 -3.64
CA ALA A 355 30.52 -9.96 -4.20
C ALA A 355 30.10 -10.97 -5.30
N LEU A 356 28.97 -11.65 -5.13
CA LEU A 356 28.42 -12.58 -6.13
C LEU A 356 27.97 -11.84 -7.39
N TYR A 357 27.28 -10.71 -7.26
CA TYR A 357 26.88 -9.88 -8.42
C TYR A 357 28.10 -9.31 -9.17
N MET A 358 29.12 -8.84 -8.46
CA MET A 358 30.35 -8.35 -9.08
C MET A 358 31.09 -9.47 -9.83
N PHE A 359 31.13 -10.68 -9.26
CA PHE A 359 31.76 -11.83 -9.93
C PHE A 359 31.00 -12.22 -11.21
N GLY A 360 29.66 -12.24 -11.17
CA GLY A 360 28.81 -12.52 -12.32
C GLY A 360 29.01 -11.53 -13.47
N LEU A 361 29.03 -10.21 -13.18
CA LEU A 361 29.26 -9.17 -14.19
C LEU A 361 30.65 -9.27 -14.82
N THR A 362 31.66 -9.60 -14.01
CA THR A 362 33.04 -9.75 -14.51
C THR A 362 33.17 -10.97 -15.43
N ALA A 363 32.53 -12.09 -15.08
CA ALA A 363 32.50 -13.29 -15.91
C ALA A 363 31.77 -13.04 -17.25
N ALA A 364 30.63 -12.35 -17.23
CA ALA A 364 29.88 -12.00 -18.43
C ALA A 364 30.70 -11.11 -19.38
N ALA A 365 31.40 -10.10 -18.85
CA ALA A 365 32.27 -9.23 -19.64
C ALA A 365 33.44 -10.00 -20.29
N LEU A 366 34.02 -10.97 -19.58
CA LEU A 366 35.10 -11.81 -20.12
C LEU A 366 34.61 -12.74 -21.24
N VAL A 367 33.42 -13.33 -21.09
CA VAL A 367 32.78 -14.17 -22.13
C VAL A 367 32.45 -13.34 -23.36
N ALA A 368 31.85 -12.16 -23.19
CA ALA A 368 31.56 -11.25 -24.30
C ALA A 368 32.83 -10.82 -25.04
N ARG A 369 33.90 -10.50 -24.31
CA ARG A 369 35.21 -10.14 -24.89
C ARG A 369 35.86 -11.32 -25.62
N ALA A 370 35.74 -12.54 -25.10
CA ALA A 370 36.25 -13.73 -25.76
C ALA A 370 35.46 -14.07 -27.04
N GLY A 371 34.13 -13.92 -27.01
CA GLY A 371 33.25 -14.05 -28.16
C GLY A 371 33.59 -13.05 -29.27
N TRP A 372 33.73 -11.77 -28.93
CA TRP A 372 34.10 -10.73 -29.89
C TRP A 372 35.48 -11.00 -30.52
N ARG A 373 36.49 -11.41 -29.74
CA ARG A 373 37.81 -11.76 -30.30
C ARG A 373 37.78 -12.99 -31.22
N ARG A 374 36.89 -13.95 -30.97
CA ARG A 374 36.71 -15.11 -31.86
C ARG A 374 36.05 -14.70 -33.18
N GLU A 375 35.08 -13.81 -33.12
CA GLU A 375 34.40 -13.28 -34.31
C GLU A 375 35.36 -12.47 -35.19
N GLN A 376 36.19 -11.61 -34.60
CA GLN A 376 37.22 -10.84 -35.32
C GLN A 376 38.27 -11.72 -36.01
N ARG A 377 38.51 -12.95 -35.52
CA ARG A 377 39.44 -13.92 -36.13
C ARG A 377 38.82 -14.78 -37.23
N ARG A 378 37.49 -14.73 -37.43
CA ARG A 378 36.80 -15.43 -38.52
C ARG A 378 36.61 -14.56 -39.77
N VAL A 379 36.86 -13.26 -39.66
CA VAL A 379 36.68 -12.26 -40.73
C VAL A 379 38.02 -11.92 -41.43
N VAL A 380 39.10 -12.66 -41.12
CA VAL A 380 40.40 -12.68 -41.82
C VAL A 380 40.64 -14.10 -42.28
#